data_AF-A0AAN9I1G9-F1
#
_entry.id   AF-A0AAN9I1G9-F1
#
_cell.length_a   1.000
_cell.length_b   1.000
_cell.length_c   1.000
_cell.angle_alpha   90.00
_cell.angle_beta   90.00
_cell.angle_gamma   90.00
#
_symmetry.space_group_name_H-M   'P 1'
#
loop_
_entity.id
_entity.type
_entity.pdbx_description
1 polymer ?
#
loop_
_entity_poly.entity_id
_entity_poly.type
_entity_poly.pdbx_seq_one_letter_code
_entity_poly.pdbx_strand_id
1 'polypeptide(L)'
;MAGTFHSHNHLLQLLLSCRKITAQVTNTTTSSIIAMASSSEQEFVAHYRSKLNRYPRSHQFWDAKVASRVGEKLGFRLKEIGVTGVEIDLREEFSRPVQYRMMVSPLFDSMKRAGVQVSGVEKLREVPSPSSLPSLSLSVDRACDDSPTIQ
;
A
#
# COMPACT_ATOMS: atom_id res chain seq x y z
N MET A 1 12.45 30.29 1.68
CA MET A 1 13.40 29.17 1.47
C MET A 1 12.65 28.07 0.75
N ALA A 2 12.91 27.91 -0.56
CA ALA A 2 12.22 26.95 -1.40
C ALA A 2 12.72 25.53 -1.11
N GLY A 3 11.83 24.64 -0.67
CA GLY A 3 12.12 23.22 -0.58
C GLY A 3 12.29 22.67 -1.99
N THR A 4 13.47 22.15 -2.30
CA THR A 4 13.74 21.46 -3.56
C THR A 4 12.95 20.15 -3.56
N PHE A 5 11.83 20.14 -4.28
CA PHE A 5 11.12 18.91 -4.66
C PHE A 5 12.04 18.13 -5.59
N HIS A 6 12.90 17.30 -5.02
CA HIS A 6 13.59 16.31 -5.81
C HIS A 6 12.56 15.23 -6.16
N SER A 7 12.04 15.30 -7.38
CA SER A 7 11.28 14.23 -8.02
C SER A 7 12.22 13.04 -8.23
N HIS A 8 12.45 12.30 -7.15
CA HIS A 8 13.35 11.17 -7.17
C HIS A 8 12.63 10.00 -7.84
N ASN A 9 13.21 9.56 -8.95
CA ASN A 9 12.88 8.41 -9.79
C ASN A 9 13.01 7.08 -9.03
N HIS A 10 12.44 6.94 -7.84
CA HIS A 10 12.62 5.81 -6.94
C HIS A 10 11.27 5.16 -6.64
N LEU A 11 11.03 4.02 -7.28
CA LEU A 11 9.77 3.29 -7.20
C LEU A 11 9.91 2.12 -6.23
N LEU A 12 9.04 2.11 -5.22
CA LEU A 12 8.90 1.04 -4.24
C LEU A 12 7.99 -0.06 -4.81
N GLN A 13 8.57 -1.23 -5.04
CA GLN A 13 7.85 -2.43 -5.49
C GLN A 13 7.76 -3.44 -4.35
N LEU A 14 6.56 -4.00 -4.17
CA LEU A 14 6.27 -4.98 -3.15
C LEU A 14 6.00 -6.35 -3.78
N LEU A 15 6.90 -7.29 -3.53
CA LEU A 15 6.78 -8.68 -3.96
C LEU A 15 6.20 -9.49 -2.80
N LEU A 16 4.89 -9.70 -2.82
CA LEU A 16 4.14 -10.40 -1.78
C LEU A 16 3.86 -11.86 -2.19
N SER A 17 4.04 -12.77 -1.23
CA SER A 17 3.63 -14.17 -1.32
C SER A 17 3.00 -14.60 0.01
N CYS A 18 2.36 -15.77 0.09
CA CYS A 18 1.90 -16.32 1.37
C CYS A 18 3.07 -16.64 2.34
N ARG A 19 4.27 -16.89 1.78
CA ARG A 19 5.47 -17.29 2.54
C ARG A 19 6.45 -16.17 2.86
N LYS A 20 6.53 -15.16 1.99
CA LYS A 20 7.53 -14.08 2.11
C LYS A 20 6.97 -12.75 1.64
N ILE A 21 7.52 -11.68 2.22
CA ILE A 21 7.36 -10.31 1.78
C ILE A 21 8.74 -9.77 1.42
N THR A 22 8.86 -9.21 0.22
CA THR A 22 10.06 -8.52 -0.23
C THR A 22 9.67 -7.11 -0.66
N ALA A 23 10.36 -6.12 -0.14
CA ALA A 23 10.24 -4.73 -0.54
C ALA A 23 11.53 -4.34 -1.25
N GLN A 24 11.41 -3.80 -2.47
CA GLN A 24 12.55 -3.36 -3.25
C GLN A 24 12.31 -1.95 -3.78
N VAL A 25 13.37 -1.16 -3.84
CA VAL A 25 13.36 0.19 -4.41
C VAL A 25 14.19 0.16 -5.67
N THR A 26 13.56 0.56 -6.77
CA THR A 26 14.13 0.58 -8.11
C THR A 26 14.24 2.01 -8.59
N ASN A 27 15.30 2.30 -9.35
CA ASN A 27 15.42 3.57 -10.04
C ASN A 27 14.64 3.51 -11.36
N THR A 28 13.68 4.40 -11.61
CA THR A 28 12.90 4.39 -12.87
C THR A 28 13.72 4.85 -14.08
N THR A 29 14.84 5.57 -13.87
CA THR A 29 15.72 6.03 -14.95
C THR A 29 16.68 4.95 -15.41
N THR A 30 17.26 4.19 -14.47
CA THR A 30 18.31 3.19 -14.76
C THR A 30 17.83 1.75 -14.61
N SER A 31 16.59 1.55 -14.18
CA SER A 31 16.02 0.23 -13.83
C SER A 31 16.85 -0.58 -12.84
N SER A 32 17.73 0.09 -12.09
CA SER A 32 18.63 -0.54 -11.12
C SER A 32 17.97 -0.66 -9.75
N ILE A 33 18.26 -1.75 -9.04
CA ILE A 33 17.79 -1.97 -7.66
C ILE A 33 18.72 -1.22 -6.71
N ILE A 34 18.20 -0.20 -6.05
CA ILE A 34 18.95 0.63 -5.10
C ILE A 34 19.04 -0.06 -3.76
N ALA A 35 17.90 -0.58 -3.29
CA ALA A 35 17.80 -1.25 -2.01
C ALA A 35 16.73 -2.33 -2.07
N MET A 36 16.92 -3.37 -1.27
CA MET A 36 15.96 -4.44 -1.08
C MET A 36 15.89 -4.77 0.40
N ALA A 37 14.76 -5.25 0.90
CA ALA A 37 14.62 -5.86 2.21
C ALA A 37 13.60 -7.01 2.09
N SER A 38 13.87 -8.14 2.74
CA SER A 38 12.95 -9.28 2.68
C SER A 38 12.78 -9.96 4.03
N SER A 39 11.63 -10.61 4.22
CA SER A 39 11.37 -11.46 5.37
C SER A 39 12.18 -12.77 5.36
N SER A 40 12.98 -13.02 4.32
CA SER A 40 13.87 -14.18 4.22
C SER A 40 15.29 -13.87 4.66
N GLU A 41 15.59 -12.63 5.07
CA GLU A 41 16.90 -12.27 5.64
C GLU A 41 17.16 -13.00 6.97
N GLN A 42 18.45 -13.17 7.30
CA GLN A 42 18.93 -14.00 8.42
C GLN A 42 18.25 -13.66 9.76
N GLU A 43 17.96 -12.39 10.00
CA GLU A 43 17.33 -11.88 11.22
C GLU A 43 15.87 -12.33 11.39
N PHE A 44 15.21 -12.72 10.30
CA PHE A 44 13.82 -13.18 10.30
C PHE A 44 13.70 -14.72 10.27
N VAL A 45 14.81 -15.44 10.07
CA VAL A 45 14.81 -16.91 9.90
C VAL A 45 14.28 -17.62 11.13
N ALA A 46 14.59 -17.14 12.34
CA ALA A 46 14.08 -17.74 13.59
C ALA A 46 12.55 -17.68 13.67
N HIS A 47 11.96 -16.52 13.33
CA HIS A 47 10.51 -16.33 13.31
C HIS A 47 9.84 -17.12 12.16
N TYR A 48 10.51 -17.23 11.01
CA TYR A 48 10.03 -18.06 9.91
C TYR A 48 10.02 -19.55 10.28
N ARG A 49 11.09 -20.06 10.90
CA ARG A 49 11.19 -21.47 11.32
C ARG A 49 10.17 -21.84 12.40
N SER A 50 9.88 -20.94 13.34
CA SER A 50 8.87 -21.20 14.37
C SER A 50 7.45 -21.34 13.78
N LYS A 51 7.15 -20.62 12.69
CA LYS A 51 5.89 -20.77 11.95
C LYS A 51 5.87 -21.98 11.01
N LEU A 52 7.00 -22.32 10.40
CA LEU A 52 7.13 -23.46 9.49
C LEU A 52 6.97 -24.81 10.19
N ASN A 53 7.52 -24.93 11.39
CA ASN A 53 7.53 -26.19 12.15
C ASN A 53 6.31 -26.36 13.07
N ARG A 54 5.33 -25.45 13.02
CA ARG A 54 4.13 -25.50 13.86
C ARG A 54 3.06 -26.37 13.20
N TYR A 55 2.43 -27.24 13.99
CA TYR A 55 1.26 -28.02 13.58
C TYR A 55 0.01 -27.49 14.32
N PRO A 56 -1.11 -27.24 13.63
CA PRO A 56 -1.33 -27.33 12.17
C PRO A 56 -0.54 -26.27 11.39
N ARG A 57 -0.18 -26.59 10.13
CA ARG A 57 0.64 -25.71 9.29
C ARG A 57 -0.08 -24.40 9.00
N SER A 58 0.54 -23.27 9.36
CA SER A 58 0.03 -21.96 8.95
C SER A 58 0.28 -21.75 7.45
N HIS A 59 -0.71 -21.21 6.74
CA HIS A 59 -0.56 -20.74 5.37
C HIS A 59 -0.04 -19.29 5.31
N GLN A 60 0.08 -18.62 6.47
CA GLN A 60 0.50 -17.22 6.60
C GLN A 60 1.79 -17.12 7.42
N PHE A 61 2.89 -16.82 6.73
CA PHE A 61 4.24 -16.84 7.30
C PHE A 61 4.76 -15.46 7.71
N TRP A 62 4.13 -14.40 7.24
CA TRP A 62 4.45 -13.02 7.62
C TRP A 62 3.18 -12.32 8.12
N ASP A 63 3.37 -11.41 9.08
CA ASP A 63 2.30 -10.62 9.69
C ASP A 63 2.66 -9.13 9.57
N ALA A 64 1.74 -8.25 9.98
CA ALA A 64 1.95 -6.82 10.16
C ALA A 64 3.27 -6.46 10.89
N LYS A 65 3.66 -7.24 11.91
CA LYS A 65 4.92 -7.05 12.64
C LYS A 65 6.15 -7.30 11.76
N VAL A 66 6.11 -8.35 10.93
CA VAL A 66 7.19 -8.66 9.99
C VAL A 66 7.26 -7.58 8.91
N ALA A 67 6.11 -7.13 8.40
CA ALA A 67 6.03 -6.03 7.44
C ALA A 67 6.65 -4.73 8.00
N SER A 68 6.34 -4.39 9.25
CA SER A 68 6.94 -3.22 9.92
C SER A 68 8.46 -3.34 10.09
N ARG A 69 8.99 -4.53 10.37
CA ARG A 69 10.45 -4.71 10.50
C ARG A 69 11.16 -4.68 9.15
N VAL A 70 10.54 -5.24 8.12
CA VAL A 70 11.06 -5.18 6.74
C VAL A 70 11.08 -3.73 6.24
N GLY A 71 10.02 -2.96 6.51
CA GLY A 71 9.97 -1.54 6.17
C GLY A 71 10.99 -0.69 6.92
N GLU A 72 11.19 -0.94 8.21
CA GLU A 72 12.25 -0.29 8.99
C GLU A 72 13.64 -0.58 8.43
N LYS A 73 13.93 -1.86 8.12
CA LYS A 73 15.20 -2.28 7.49
C LYS A 73 15.43 -1.57 6.16
N LEU A 74 14.40 -1.52 5.32
CA LEU A 74 14.47 -0.82 4.03
C LEU A 74 14.69 0.68 4.24
N GLY A 75 13.99 1.29 5.19
CA GLY A 75 14.15 2.70 5.54
C GLY A 75 15.59 3.05 5.96
N PHE A 76 16.22 2.21 6.78
CA PHE A 76 17.62 2.39 7.15
C PHE A 76 18.56 2.28 5.95
N ARG A 77 18.39 1.26 5.09
CA ARG A 77 19.20 1.10 3.87
C ARG A 77 19.05 2.30 2.93
N LEU A 78 17.84 2.82 2.74
CA LEU A 78 17.61 4.01 1.92
C LEU A 78 18.26 5.25 2.51
N LYS A 79 18.18 5.41 3.84
CA LYS A 79 18.81 6.52 4.55
C LYS A 79 20.33 6.49 4.45
N GLU A 80 20.95 5.31 4.54
CA GLU A 80 22.40 5.13 4.33
C GLU A 80 22.84 5.52 2.92
N ILE A 81 22.00 5.25 1.92
CA ILE A 81 22.24 5.62 0.51
C ILE A 81 21.94 7.11 0.25
N GLY A 82 21.21 7.79 1.15
CA GLY A 82 20.79 9.19 0.98
C GLY A 82 19.48 9.36 0.22
N VAL A 83 18.70 8.30 0.03
CA VAL A 83 17.36 8.36 -0.58
C VAL A 83 16.33 8.72 0.50
N THR A 84 15.67 9.87 0.32
CA THR A 84 14.72 10.43 1.30
C THR A 84 13.25 10.27 0.87
N GLY A 85 12.98 9.97 -0.40
CA GLY A 85 11.65 9.85 -0.96
C GLY A 85 11.51 8.68 -1.93
N VAL A 86 10.40 7.95 -1.81
CA VAL A 86 10.02 6.85 -2.72
C VAL A 86 8.53 6.94 -3.09
N GLU A 87 8.19 6.47 -4.28
CA GLU A 87 6.82 6.42 -4.79
C GLU A 87 6.30 4.98 -4.88
N ILE A 88 5.03 4.77 -4.54
CA ILE A 88 4.36 3.47 -4.69
C ILE A 88 3.59 3.45 -6.01
N ASP A 89 3.66 2.33 -6.73
CA ASP A 89 2.71 2.06 -7.81
C ASP A 89 1.33 1.72 -7.25
N LEU A 90 0.44 2.72 -7.28
CA LEU A 90 -0.94 2.59 -6.81
C LEU A 90 -1.70 1.52 -7.59
N ARG A 91 -1.47 1.39 -8.90
CA ARG A 91 -2.21 0.44 -9.74
C ARG A 91 -1.89 -0.99 -9.32
N GLU A 92 -0.62 -1.28 -9.05
CA GLU A 92 -0.19 -2.58 -8.54
C GLU A 92 -0.81 -2.84 -7.16
N GLU A 93 -0.76 -1.87 -6.24
CA GLU A 93 -1.24 -2.06 -4.88
C GLU A 93 -2.78 -2.18 -4.80
N PHE A 94 -3.52 -1.44 -5.66
CA PHE A 94 -4.98 -1.57 -5.81
C PHE A 94 -5.42 -2.86 -6.51
N SER A 95 -4.53 -3.57 -7.20
CA SER A 95 -4.85 -4.91 -7.73
C SER A 95 -4.80 -5.99 -6.64
N ARG A 96 -4.16 -5.70 -5.50
CA ARG A 96 -3.98 -6.69 -4.42
C ARG A 96 -5.26 -6.88 -3.60
N PRO A 97 -5.49 -8.09 -3.05
CA PRO A 97 -6.55 -8.33 -2.07
C PRO A 97 -6.48 -7.38 -0.86
N VAL A 98 -7.64 -6.96 -0.35
CA VAL A 98 -7.78 -6.00 0.78
C VAL A 98 -7.00 -6.44 2.02
N GLN A 99 -7.00 -7.74 2.31
CA GLN A 99 -6.27 -8.32 3.44
C GLN A 99 -4.78 -7.99 3.39
N TYR A 100 -4.15 -8.07 2.21
CA TYR A 100 -2.73 -7.74 2.06
C TYR A 100 -2.45 -6.25 2.23
N ARG A 101 -3.34 -5.38 1.76
CA ARG A 101 -3.18 -3.92 1.94
C ARG A 101 -3.17 -3.52 3.43
N MET A 102 -4.06 -4.14 4.22
CA MET A 102 -4.07 -3.93 5.68
C MET A 102 -2.77 -4.42 6.33
N MET A 103 -2.25 -5.57 5.89
CA MET A 103 -1.01 -6.12 6.44
C MET A 103 0.26 -5.36 6.04
N VAL A 104 0.25 -4.71 4.88
CA VAL A 104 1.37 -3.90 4.36
C VAL A 104 1.36 -2.49 4.96
N SER A 105 0.23 -1.97 5.43
CA SER A 105 0.14 -0.63 6.03
C SER A 105 1.25 -0.31 7.06
N PRO A 106 1.59 -1.22 8.00
CA PRO A 106 2.69 -1.01 8.96
C PRO A 106 4.08 -0.89 8.34
N LEU A 107 4.29 -1.44 7.14
CA LEU A 107 5.54 -1.30 6.37
C LEU A 107 5.75 0.17 6.01
N PHE A 108 4.72 0.83 5.46
CA PHE A 108 4.80 2.24 5.09
C PHE A 108 4.99 3.14 6.31
N ASP A 109 4.25 2.87 7.40
CA ASP A 109 4.40 3.63 8.65
C ASP A 109 5.83 3.50 9.21
N SER A 110 6.43 2.30 9.12
CA SER A 110 7.80 2.08 9.59
C SER A 110 8.85 2.80 8.75
N MET A 111 8.68 2.89 7.42
CA MET A 111 9.56 3.66 6.54
C MET A 111 9.47 5.16 6.85
N LYS A 112 8.25 5.66 7.09
CA LYS A 112 8.02 7.05 7.51
C LYS A 112 8.70 7.35 8.84
N ARG A 113 8.63 6.43 9.81
CA ARG A 113 9.38 6.56 11.09
C ARG A 113 10.90 6.54 10.91
N ALA A 114 11.41 5.80 9.93
CA ALA A 114 12.84 5.77 9.60
C ALA A 114 13.32 7.07 8.89
N GLY A 115 12.41 7.96 8.51
CA GLY A 115 12.70 9.24 7.86
C GLY A 115 12.60 9.21 6.34
N VAL A 116 11.99 8.18 5.75
CA VAL A 116 11.75 8.08 4.31
C VAL A 116 10.31 8.49 4.01
N GLN A 117 10.13 9.48 3.13
CA GLN A 117 8.81 9.88 2.65
C GLN A 117 8.31 8.86 1.62
N VAL A 118 7.09 8.37 1.81
CA VAL A 118 6.45 7.41 0.91
C VAL A 118 5.22 8.07 0.28
N SER A 119 5.31 8.39 -1.00
CA SER A 119 4.23 9.01 -1.77
C SER A 119 3.21 7.96 -2.22
N GLY A 120 1.91 8.29 -2.15
CA GLY A 120 0.81 7.41 -2.59
C GLY A 120 0.11 6.62 -1.48
N VAL A 121 0.68 6.55 -0.27
CA VAL A 121 0.07 5.80 0.86
C VAL A 121 -1.30 6.34 1.25
N GLU A 122 -1.51 7.67 1.16
CA GLU A 122 -2.78 8.30 1.54
C GLU A 122 -3.95 7.86 0.64
N LYS A 123 -3.68 7.66 -0.66
CA LYS A 123 -4.68 7.18 -1.62
C LYS A 123 -5.07 5.72 -1.35
N LEU A 124 -4.19 4.92 -0.74
CA LEU A 124 -4.50 3.54 -0.37
C LEU A 124 -5.45 3.43 0.83
N ARG A 125 -5.54 4.48 1.64
CA ARG A 125 -6.43 4.56 2.81
C ARG A 125 -7.82 5.10 2.47
N GLU A 126 -7.98 5.69 1.29
CA GLU A 126 -9.29 6.00 0.70
C GLU A 126 -9.98 4.69 0.29
N VAL A 127 -10.54 3.99 1.28
CA VAL A 127 -11.69 3.13 1.02
C VAL A 127 -12.77 4.04 0.43
N PRO A 128 -13.37 3.70 -0.73
CA PRO A 128 -14.48 4.49 -1.24
C PRO A 128 -15.60 4.45 -0.21
N SER A 129 -15.81 5.56 0.50
CA SER A 129 -17.03 5.75 1.25
C SER A 129 -18.20 5.71 0.26
N PRO A 130 -19.32 5.04 0.57
CA PRO A 130 -20.51 4.98 -0.30
C PRO A 130 -21.22 6.34 -0.51
N SER A 131 -20.56 7.46 -0.19
CA SER A 131 -21.11 8.82 -0.27
C SER A 131 -20.93 9.50 -1.63
N SER A 132 -20.48 8.77 -2.67
CA SER A 132 -20.32 9.29 -4.04
C SER A 132 -21.21 8.55 -5.05
N LEU A 133 -22.44 8.20 -4.65
CA LEU A 133 -23.49 7.96 -5.63
C LEU A 133 -24.07 9.33 -6.03
N PRO A 134 -24.14 9.67 -7.33
CA PRO A 134 -24.94 10.81 -7.76
C PRO A 134 -26.39 10.53 -7.38
N SER A 135 -26.97 11.40 -6.56
CA SER A 135 -28.39 11.41 -6.23
C SER A 135 -29.19 11.54 -7.53
N LEU A 136 -29.73 10.41 -8.00
CA LEU A 136 -30.79 10.40 -8.99
C LEU A 136 -31.99 11.11 -8.36
N SER A 137 -32.14 12.39 -8.67
CA SER A 137 -33.35 13.13 -8.40
C SER A 137 -34.48 12.49 -9.22
N LEU A 138 -35.32 11.69 -8.54
CA LEU A 138 -36.66 11.38 -9.02
C LEU A 138 -37.42 12.70 -9.12
N SER A 139 -37.50 13.26 -10.32
CA SER A 139 -38.54 14.23 -10.66
C SER A 139 -39.86 13.48 -10.69
N VAL A 140 -40.61 13.55 -9.58
CA VAL A 140 -42.03 13.22 -9.57
C VAL A 140 -42.74 14.40 -10.23
N ASP A 141 -42.98 14.28 -11.53
CA ASP A 141 -43.88 15.20 -12.24
C ASP A 141 -45.29 15.02 -11.68
N ARG A 142 -45.71 16.05 -10.93
CA ARG A 142 -47.07 16.31 -10.50
C ARG A 142 -47.91 16.55 -11.77
N ALA A 143 -48.61 15.53 -12.24
CA ALA A 143 -49.69 15.73 -13.19
C ALA A 143 -50.86 16.38 -12.45
N CYS A 144 -51.07 17.67 -12.70
CA CYS A 144 -52.27 18.39 -12.29
C CYS A 144 -53.48 17.85 -13.05
N ASP A 145 -54.56 17.69 -12.29
CA ASP A 145 -55.96 17.69 -12.69
C ASP A 145 -56.25 18.61 -13.89
N ASP A 146 -57.03 18.10 -14.86
CA ASP A 146 -58.03 18.88 -15.59
C ASP A 146 -59.05 17.92 -16.26
N SER A 147 -60.14 17.63 -15.54
CA SER A 147 -61.46 17.45 -16.17
C SER A 147 -62.04 18.84 -16.42
N PRO A 148 -62.76 19.15 -17.52
CA PRO A 148 -64.05 18.49 -17.80
C PRO A 148 -64.49 18.45 -19.29
N THR A 149 -65.58 17.72 -19.58
CA THR A 149 -66.80 18.22 -20.27
C THR A 149 -67.45 17.18 -21.20
N ILE A 150 -68.73 16.98 -20.89
CA ILE A 150 -69.87 16.32 -21.54
C ILE A 150 -69.97 16.55 -23.07
N GLN A 151 -70.23 15.48 -23.82
CA GLN A 151 -71.40 15.33 -24.69
C GLN A 151 -71.70 13.86 -24.98
#